data_AF-A0A920YJC9-F1
#
_entry.id   AF-A0A920YJC9-F1
#
_cell.length_a   1.000
_cell.length_b   1.000
_cell.length_c   1.000
_cell.angle_alpha   90.00
_cell.angle_beta   90.00
_cell.angle_gamma   90.00
#
_symmetry.space_group_name_H-M   'P 1'
#
loop_
_entity.id
_entity.type
_entity.pdbx_description
1 polymer ?
#
loop_
_entity_poly.entity_id
_entity_poly.type
_entity_poly.pdbx_seq_one_letter_code
_entity_poly.pdbx_strand_id
1 'polypeptide(L)'
;MPRIGRLLSLASCVLSLASCLPPIPTPFHTFTPLSFHTSTPTHTPPSASPLSPPNLAQALRPEFVTDLGLFPDATRYEIELTVDLDATTVTGHERVSYTNTEDAPLDTLYLRLFPNTPGYSGAMTTTNILLDERPTVPLVEL
;
A
#
# COMPACT_ATOMS: atom_id res chain seq x y z
N MET A 1 78.41 -6.95 47.07
CA MET A 1 77.80 -8.29 47.13
C MET A 1 76.30 -8.13 47.33
N PRO A 2 75.39 -8.89 46.68
CA PRO A 2 75.36 -9.53 45.35
C PRO A 2 74.40 -8.75 44.38
N ARG A 3 74.51 -8.74 43.04
CA ARG A 3 74.47 -9.77 41.96
C ARG A 3 73.07 -10.35 41.66
N ILE A 4 72.64 -10.19 40.40
CA ILE A 4 71.91 -11.10 39.47
C ILE A 4 71.36 -10.18 38.35
N GLY A 5 71.86 -10.14 37.11
CA GLY A 5 71.96 -11.22 36.11
C GLY A 5 70.57 -11.44 35.49
N ARG A 6 70.28 -11.38 34.20
CA ARG A 6 71.01 -11.67 32.95
C ARG A 6 70.10 -11.21 31.78
N LEU A 7 70.70 -10.58 30.77
CA LEU A 7 70.78 -11.04 29.37
C LEU A 7 69.63 -10.67 28.40
N LEU A 8 70.13 -10.14 27.27
CA LEU A 8 69.76 -10.39 25.87
C LEU A 8 68.86 -9.38 25.16
N SER A 9 69.46 -8.92 24.07
CA SER A 9 69.13 -7.82 23.18
C SER A 9 68.65 -8.39 21.84
N LEU A 10 67.94 -7.54 21.08
CA LEU A 10 67.67 -7.57 19.63
C LEU A 10 66.67 -8.59 19.10
N ALA A 11 65.54 -8.08 18.57
CA ALA A 11 65.11 -8.33 17.18
C ALA A 11 63.82 -7.53 16.86
N SER A 12 63.99 -6.43 16.13
CA SER A 12 62.95 -5.75 15.38
C SER A 12 62.70 -6.51 14.07
N CYS A 13 61.47 -6.93 13.77
CA CYS A 13 61.03 -7.12 12.38
C CYS A 13 59.49 -7.28 12.26
N VAL A 14 58.85 -6.23 11.73
CA VAL A 14 57.82 -6.25 10.68
C VAL A 14 56.80 -7.41 10.69
N LEU A 15 55.55 -7.12 11.05
CA LEU A 15 54.38 -7.71 10.39
C LEU A 15 53.25 -6.67 10.32
N SER A 16 53.29 -5.89 9.24
CA SER A 16 52.16 -5.13 8.72
C SER A 16 51.19 -6.05 7.98
N LEU A 17 49.91 -5.66 7.98
CA LEU A 17 48.84 -6.02 7.02
C LEU A 17 48.20 -7.42 7.16
N ALA A 18 46.92 -7.44 7.58
CA ALA A 18 45.79 -8.02 6.81
C ALA A 18 44.59 -8.32 7.72
N SER A 19 43.55 -7.48 7.68
CA SER A 19 42.19 -7.89 8.10
C SER A 19 41.11 -7.06 7.40
N CYS A 20 41.19 -6.92 6.08
CA CYS A 20 40.03 -6.52 5.29
C CYS A 20 39.34 -7.81 4.84
N LEU A 21 38.35 -8.30 5.60
CA LEU A 21 37.50 -9.40 5.13
C LEU A 21 36.47 -8.81 4.15
N PRO A 22 36.21 -9.47 3.00
CA PRO A 22 35.12 -9.07 2.12
C PRO A 22 33.75 -9.41 2.76
N PRO A 23 32.69 -8.65 2.44
CA PRO A 23 31.34 -8.96 2.89
C PRO A 23 30.85 -10.30 2.29
N ILE A 24 30.25 -11.14 3.13
CA ILE A 24 29.61 -12.39 2.73
C ILE A 24 28.36 -12.07 1.90
N PRO A 25 28.16 -12.64 0.69
CA PRO A 25 26.92 -12.47 -0.04
C PRO A 25 25.78 -13.18 0.68
N THR A 26 24.75 -12.43 1.07
CA THR A 26 23.48 -12.96 1.57
C THR A 26 22.84 -13.90 0.54
N PRO A 27 22.29 -15.05 0.94
CA PRO A 27 21.56 -15.92 0.01
C PRO A 27 20.33 -15.16 -0.50
N PHE A 28 20.33 -14.88 -1.79
CA PHE A 28 19.16 -14.34 -2.49
C PHE A 28 18.14 -15.48 -2.59
N HIS A 29 16.97 -15.32 -1.96
CA HIS A 29 15.85 -16.24 -2.17
C HIS A 29 15.24 -15.94 -3.54
N THR A 30 15.53 -16.80 -4.51
CA THR A 30 14.86 -16.79 -5.82
C THR A 30 13.42 -17.28 -5.62
N PHE A 31 12.46 -16.36 -5.66
CA PHE A 31 11.04 -16.71 -5.77
C PHE A 31 10.74 -17.08 -7.22
N THR A 32 10.40 -18.35 -7.46
CA THR A 32 9.91 -18.83 -8.75
C THR A 32 8.49 -18.27 -8.98
N PRO A 33 8.20 -17.57 -10.10
CA PRO A 33 6.86 -17.08 -10.35
C PRO A 33 5.94 -18.28 -10.68
N LEU A 34 4.85 -18.40 -9.94
CA LEU A 34 3.82 -19.40 -10.18
C LEU A 34 2.88 -18.89 -11.28
N SER A 35 2.78 -19.60 -12.40
CA SER A 35 1.80 -19.29 -13.45
C SER A 35 0.39 -19.59 -12.97
N PHE A 36 -0.41 -18.56 -12.75
CA PHE A 36 -1.85 -18.68 -12.51
C PHE A 36 -2.60 -18.56 -13.83
N HIS A 37 -3.47 -19.52 -14.14
CA HIS A 37 -4.44 -19.41 -15.22
C HIS A 37 -5.69 -18.70 -14.69
N THR A 38 -5.87 -17.43 -15.05
CA THR A 38 -7.07 -16.64 -14.69
C THR A 38 -8.17 -16.88 -15.71
N SER A 39 -9.22 -17.62 -15.35
CA SER A 39 -10.48 -17.60 -16.11
C SER A 39 -11.25 -16.35 -15.71
N THR A 40 -11.26 -15.33 -16.57
CA THR A 40 -12.03 -14.09 -16.37
C THR A 40 -13.51 -14.35 -16.66
N PRO A 41 -14.42 -14.32 -15.68
CA PRO A 41 -15.85 -14.29 -15.99
C PRO A 41 -16.20 -12.93 -16.60
N THR A 42 -16.77 -12.94 -17.81
CA THR A 42 -17.26 -11.73 -18.46
C THR A 42 -18.56 -11.28 -17.77
N HIS A 43 -18.44 -10.55 -16.66
CA HIS A 43 -19.54 -9.75 -16.13
C HIS A 43 -19.51 -8.39 -16.84
N THR A 44 -20.53 -8.10 -17.65
CA THR A 44 -20.76 -6.75 -18.19
C THR A 44 -21.02 -5.81 -17.00
N PRO A 45 -20.13 -4.83 -16.73
CA PRO A 45 -20.35 -3.89 -15.64
C PRO A 45 -21.61 -3.07 -15.92
N PRO A 46 -22.43 -2.75 -14.91
CA PRO A 46 -23.46 -1.72 -15.08
C PRO A 46 -22.78 -0.42 -15.53
N SER A 47 -23.37 0.22 -16.53
CA SER A 47 -22.91 1.50 -17.07
C SER A 47 -22.88 2.51 -15.93
N ALA A 48 -21.69 2.95 -15.52
CA ALA A 48 -21.54 4.01 -14.52
C ALA A 48 -22.19 5.28 -15.08
N SER A 49 -23.30 5.71 -14.48
CA SER A 49 -23.86 7.03 -14.77
C SER A 49 -22.85 8.08 -14.30
N PRO A 50 -22.60 9.19 -15.04
CA PRO A 50 -21.72 10.25 -14.57
C PRO A 50 -22.39 10.93 -13.37
N LEU A 51 -22.04 10.45 -12.17
CA LEU A 51 -22.53 11.02 -10.92
C LEU A 51 -21.94 12.40 -10.73
N SER A 52 -22.82 13.39 -10.56
CA SER A 52 -22.40 14.67 -10.03
C SER A 52 -22.00 14.48 -8.57
N PRO A 53 -20.84 14.99 -8.14
CA PRO A 53 -20.37 14.76 -6.78
C PRO A 53 -21.41 15.26 -5.75
N PRO A 54 -21.60 14.55 -4.63
CA PRO A 54 -22.60 14.91 -3.64
C PRO A 54 -22.30 16.28 -3.04
N ASN A 55 -23.33 17.09 -2.86
CA ASN A 55 -23.19 18.37 -2.17
C ASN A 55 -23.08 18.15 -0.66
N LEU A 56 -21.85 18.05 -0.16
CA LEU A 56 -21.55 17.81 1.26
C LEU A 56 -22.20 18.83 2.20
N ALA A 57 -22.42 20.07 1.75
CA ALA A 57 -23.06 21.09 2.58
C ALA A 57 -24.50 20.71 2.98
N GLN A 58 -25.19 19.90 2.17
CA GLN A 58 -26.55 19.43 2.51
C GLN A 58 -26.55 18.42 3.66
N ALA A 59 -25.44 17.72 3.91
CA ALA A 59 -25.31 16.75 4.97
C ALA A 59 -24.84 17.36 6.31
N LEU A 60 -24.42 18.63 6.30
CA LEU A 60 -23.91 19.33 7.46
C LEU A 60 -24.98 20.19 8.14
N ARG A 61 -24.83 20.40 9.45
CA ARG A 61 -25.61 21.43 10.14
C ARG A 61 -25.13 22.81 9.67
N PRO A 62 -26.02 23.83 9.59
CA PRO A 62 -25.69 25.13 9.02
C PRO A 62 -24.42 25.78 9.59
N GLU A 63 -24.18 25.66 10.89
CA GLU A 63 -22.99 26.23 11.55
C GLU A 63 -21.66 25.54 11.20
N PHE A 64 -21.69 24.36 10.58
CA PHE A 64 -20.49 23.61 10.19
C PHE A 64 -20.22 23.64 8.68
N VAL A 65 -21.09 24.26 7.88
CA VAL A 65 -20.91 24.31 6.42
C VAL A 65 -19.58 24.99 6.04
N THR A 66 -19.17 26.01 6.80
CA THR A 66 -17.90 26.72 6.58
C THR A 66 -16.68 25.85 6.82
N ASP A 67 -16.80 24.79 7.62
CA ASP A 67 -15.67 23.91 7.97
C ASP A 67 -15.19 23.09 6.77
N LEU A 68 -16.04 22.94 5.74
CA LEU A 68 -15.62 22.35 4.46
C LEU A 68 -14.43 23.10 3.84
N GLY A 69 -14.36 24.41 4.05
CA GLY A 69 -13.26 25.25 3.57
C GLY A 69 -11.94 25.04 4.30
N LEU A 70 -11.95 24.39 5.48
CA LEU A 70 -10.74 24.08 6.24
C LEU A 70 -9.96 22.91 5.62
N PHE A 71 -10.59 22.12 4.74
CA PHE A 71 -10.02 20.88 4.20
C PHE A 71 -10.20 20.80 2.68
N PRO A 72 -9.66 21.75 1.89
CA PRO A 72 -9.86 21.80 0.45
C PRO A 72 -9.29 20.58 -0.29
N ASP A 73 -8.15 20.07 0.18
CA ASP A 73 -7.42 18.95 -0.46
C ASP A 73 -7.63 17.61 0.25
N ALA A 74 -8.52 17.55 1.23
CA ALA A 74 -8.77 16.31 1.95
C ALA A 74 -9.44 15.28 1.05
N THR A 75 -8.99 14.03 1.17
CA THR A 75 -9.53 12.89 0.44
C THR A 75 -11.05 12.82 0.57
N ARG A 76 -11.74 12.59 -0.55
CA ARG A 76 -13.20 12.42 -0.60
C ARG A 76 -13.54 11.05 -1.13
N TYR A 77 -14.50 10.43 -0.45
CA TYR A 77 -15.07 9.14 -0.81
C TYR A 77 -16.54 9.35 -1.12
N GLU A 78 -16.94 9.00 -2.33
CA GLU A 78 -18.34 8.93 -2.76
C GLU A 78 -18.65 7.45 -2.95
N ILE A 79 -19.54 6.91 -2.11
CA ILE A 79 -19.87 5.49 -2.09
C ILE A 79 -21.38 5.37 -2.28
N GLU A 80 -21.80 4.76 -3.38
CA GLU A 80 -23.20 4.48 -3.67
C GLU A 80 -23.39 2.97 -3.68
N LEU A 81 -24.28 2.48 -2.81
CA LEU A 81 -24.52 1.06 -2.60
C LEU A 81 -26.01 0.74 -2.68
N THR A 82 -26.32 -0.40 -3.27
CA THR A 82 -27.61 -1.08 -3.20
C THR A 82 -27.47 -2.29 -2.30
N VAL A 83 -28.37 -2.39 -1.31
CA VAL A 83 -28.43 -3.53 -0.38
C VAL A 83 -29.62 -4.41 -0.77
N ASP A 84 -29.34 -5.65 -1.12
CA ASP A 84 -30.34 -6.68 -1.35
C ASP A 84 -30.37 -7.62 -0.12
N LEU A 85 -31.45 -7.53 0.65
CA LEU A 85 -31.63 -8.31 1.87
C LEU A 85 -32.02 -9.76 1.58
N ASP A 86 -32.68 -10.03 0.47
CA ASP A 86 -33.11 -11.38 0.09
C ASP A 86 -31.92 -12.19 -0.44
N ALA A 87 -31.10 -11.56 -1.29
CA ALA A 87 -29.87 -12.16 -1.81
C ALA A 87 -28.70 -12.06 -0.81
N THR A 88 -28.83 -11.29 0.27
CA THR A 88 -27.74 -10.97 1.23
C THR A 88 -26.51 -10.38 0.55
N THR A 89 -26.72 -9.51 -0.44
CA THR A 89 -25.63 -8.90 -1.22
C THR A 89 -25.64 -7.38 -1.10
N VAL A 90 -24.44 -6.80 -1.22
CA VAL A 90 -24.24 -5.36 -1.35
C VAL A 90 -23.50 -5.13 -2.66
N THR A 91 -24.03 -4.29 -3.53
CA THR A 91 -23.42 -3.96 -4.83
C THR A 91 -23.40 -2.46 -5.01
N GLY A 92 -22.48 -1.94 -5.82
CA GLY A 92 -22.37 -0.51 -6.03
C GLY A 92 -21.02 -0.11 -6.58
N HIS A 93 -20.66 1.15 -6.38
CA HIS A 93 -19.39 1.70 -6.83
C HIS A 93 -18.90 2.76 -5.83
N GLU A 94 -17.61 3.05 -5.93
CA GLU A 94 -16.91 4.04 -5.12
C GLU A 94 -16.08 4.94 -6.03
N ARG A 95 -16.12 6.25 -5.78
CA ARG A 95 -15.19 7.22 -6.35
C ARG A 95 -14.34 7.82 -5.23
N VAL A 96 -13.02 7.72 -5.39
CA VAL A 96 -12.03 8.32 -4.49
C VAL A 96 -11.42 9.53 -5.18
N SER A 97 -11.59 10.72 -4.61
CA SER A 97 -10.85 11.92 -5.01
C SER A 97 -9.72 12.14 -4.02
N TYR A 98 -8.49 11.98 -4.48
CA TYR A 98 -7.29 12.09 -3.66
C TYR A 98 -6.34 13.12 -4.26
N THR A 99 -5.86 14.04 -3.42
CA THR A 99 -4.80 14.99 -3.76
C THR A 99 -3.54 14.58 -3.00
N ASN A 100 -2.44 14.33 -3.72
CA ASN A 100 -1.15 14.19 -3.07
C ASN A 100 -0.70 15.57 -2.55
N THR A 101 -0.63 15.71 -1.23
CA THR A 101 -0.22 16.96 -0.55
C THR A 101 1.22 16.92 -0.06
N GLU A 102 1.93 15.82 -0.35
CA GLU A 102 3.34 15.64 0.00
C GLU A 102 4.25 16.29 -1.05
N ASP A 103 5.45 16.68 -0.64
CA ASP A 103 6.48 17.23 -1.53
C ASP A 103 7.11 16.16 -2.45
N ALA A 104 6.85 14.88 -2.17
CA ALA A 104 7.34 13.75 -2.95
C ALA A 104 6.28 13.22 -3.92
N PRO A 105 6.67 12.73 -5.11
CA PRO A 105 5.75 12.07 -6.01
C PRO A 105 5.18 10.80 -5.38
N LEU A 106 3.91 10.52 -5.67
CA LEU A 106 3.23 9.31 -5.24
C LEU A 106 3.13 8.32 -6.39
N ASP A 107 3.83 7.19 -6.27
CA ASP A 107 3.89 6.16 -7.31
C ASP A 107 2.80 5.08 -7.14
N THR A 108 2.23 4.94 -5.94
CA THR A 108 1.27 3.87 -5.63
C THR A 108 0.23 4.35 -4.62
N LEU A 109 -1.03 4.06 -4.92
CA LEU A 109 -2.16 4.29 -4.03
C LEU A 109 -2.62 2.94 -3.45
N TYR A 110 -2.55 2.82 -2.13
CA TYR A 110 -3.04 1.64 -1.41
C TYR A 110 -4.48 1.86 -0.94
N LEU A 111 -5.38 0.97 -1.35
CA LEU A 111 -6.75 0.93 -0.85
C LEU A 111 -6.93 -0.33 -0.01
N ARG A 112 -7.28 -0.14 1.26
CA ARG A 112 -7.55 -1.26 2.17
C ARG A 112 -9.01 -1.66 2.03
N LEU A 113 -9.24 -2.75 1.33
CA LEU A 113 -10.57 -3.35 1.24
C LEU A 113 -10.85 -4.10 2.54
N PHE A 114 -11.93 -3.72 3.21
CA PHE A 114 -12.49 -4.48 4.33
C PHE A 114 -13.71 -5.24 3.81
N PRO A 115 -13.54 -6.46 3.25
CA PRO A 115 -14.69 -7.33 3.11
C PRO A 115 -15.29 -7.47 4.51
N ASN A 116 -16.61 -7.30 4.64
CA ASN A 116 -17.32 -7.56 5.90
C ASN A 116 -16.72 -8.81 6.54
N THR A 117 -16.06 -8.64 7.69
CA THR A 117 -14.87 -9.41 8.09
C THR A 117 -14.99 -10.92 7.88
N PRO A 118 -13.91 -11.65 7.53
CA PRO A 118 -13.96 -13.10 7.27
C PRO A 118 -14.65 -13.95 8.35
N GLY A 119 -14.68 -13.49 9.60
CA GLY A 119 -15.45 -14.11 10.69
C GLY A 119 -16.98 -14.14 10.49
N TYR A 120 -17.50 -13.38 9.53
CA TYR A 120 -18.91 -13.37 9.11
C TYR A 120 -19.12 -14.03 7.73
N SER A 121 -18.13 -14.75 7.21
CA SER A 121 -18.19 -15.40 5.89
C SER A 121 -18.42 -14.43 4.72
N GLY A 122 -18.11 -13.15 4.90
CA GLY A 122 -18.22 -12.13 3.86
C GLY A 122 -17.08 -12.23 2.84
N ALA A 123 -17.41 -11.99 1.58
CA ALA A 123 -16.46 -11.85 0.48
C ALA A 123 -16.72 -10.55 -0.27
N MET A 124 -15.67 -9.99 -0.87
CA MET A 124 -15.76 -8.78 -1.70
C MET A 124 -15.00 -9.02 -3.00
N THR A 125 -15.58 -8.58 -4.11
CA THR A 125 -14.94 -8.53 -5.42
C THR A 125 -15.01 -7.11 -5.92
N THR A 126 -13.89 -6.57 -6.38
CA THR A 126 -13.83 -5.26 -7.04
C THR A 126 -13.63 -5.46 -8.53
N THR A 127 -14.39 -4.76 -9.36
CA THR A 127 -14.32 -4.83 -10.81
C THR A 127 -14.31 -3.42 -11.39
N ASN A 128 -13.94 -3.28 -12.67
CA ASN A 128 -13.96 -2.01 -13.40
C ASN A 128 -13.21 -0.86 -12.71
N ILE A 129 -11.94 -1.10 -12.37
CA ILE A 129 -11.12 -0.13 -11.66
C ILE A 129 -10.55 0.88 -12.66
N LEU A 130 -10.81 2.16 -12.39
CA LEU A 130 -10.37 3.29 -13.20
C LEU A 130 -9.46 4.20 -12.37
N LEU A 131 -8.35 4.64 -12.95
CA LEU A 131 -7.52 5.73 -12.43
C LEU A 131 -7.57 6.87 -13.44
N ASP A 132 -8.02 8.06 -13.02
CA ASP A 132 -8.25 9.20 -13.91
C ASP A 132 -9.08 8.83 -15.16
N GLU A 133 -10.18 8.08 -14.93
CA GLU A 133 -11.09 7.57 -15.97
C GLU A 133 -10.45 6.56 -16.96
N ARG A 134 -9.27 6.03 -16.64
CA ARG A 134 -8.58 5.02 -17.46
C ARG A 134 -8.56 3.66 -16.76
N PRO A 135 -8.94 2.57 -17.45
CA PRO A 135 -8.83 1.23 -16.88
C PRO A 135 -7.42 0.92 -16.41
N THR A 136 -7.32 0.39 -15.19
CA THR A 136 -6.05 -0.04 -14.60
C THR A 136 -6.19 -1.40 -13.93
N VAL A 137 -5.07 -2.11 -13.78
CA VAL A 137 -5.02 -3.40 -13.09
C VAL A 137 -4.40 -3.16 -11.71
N PRO A 138 -5.15 -3.37 -10.61
CA PRO A 138 -4.57 -3.24 -9.28
C PRO A 138 -3.63 -4.42 -9.00
N LEU A 139 -2.62 -4.18 -8.18
CA LEU A 139 -1.91 -5.25 -7.49
C LEU A 139 -2.72 -5.64 -6.25
N VAL A 140 -3.09 -6.92 -6.13
CA VAL A 140 -3.75 -7.45 -4.93
C VAL A 140 -2.67 -7.96 -3.98
N GLU A 141 -2.58 -7.35 -2.80
CA GLU A 141 -1.68 -7.76 -1.71
C GLU A 141 -2.51 -8.40 -0.58
N LEU A 142 -1.96 -9.46 0.05
CA LEU A 142 -2.60 -10.24 1.13
C LEU A 142 -1.86 -10.08 2.45
#